data_AF-A0A6A4SC90-F1
#
_entry.id   AF-A0A6A4SC90-F1
#
_cell.length_a   1.000
_cell.length_b   1.000
_cell.length_c   1.000
_cell.angle_alpha   90.00
_cell.angle_beta   90.00
_cell.angle_gamma   90.00
#
_symmetry.space_group_name_H-M   'P 1'
#
loop_
_entity.id
_entity.type
_entity.pdbx_description
1 polymer ?
#
loop_
_entity_poly.entity_id
_entity_poly.type
_entity_poly.pdbx_seq_one_letter_code
_entity_poly.pdbx_strand_id
1 'polypeptide(L)'
;MEVASDSGNSIKDSSRDPEGKGELHEQDLPHLIFSKKNYCYICGKPQSKISRHLRTHKTHAEVVRAFSLPEDSKERKTILEKMRNKGNFQHNTEVLQGGTGPVKVKRKPKAKSQPGKFIHCMHCQGMYIRKELWRHVRRCPFKPENQDLDKEPGRTKVLALAAAHESAFSQQISSGVWKLLGVMKQDEVASVVRNDLSIIQFAQSLYKRHGQDPTKHEYM
;
A
#
# COMPACT_ATOMS: atom_id res chain seq x y z
N MET A 1 -34.55 42.37 70.71
CA MET A 1 -35.11 41.13 71.28
C MET A 1 -35.41 40.24 70.10
N GLU A 2 -34.48 39.33 69.77
CA GLU A 2 -34.60 37.87 70.04
C GLU A 2 -35.67 37.26 69.12
N VAL A 3 -35.48 36.21 68.31
CA VAL A 3 -34.54 35.07 68.24
C VAL A 3 -34.70 34.49 66.81
N ALA A 4 -33.62 34.20 66.07
CA ALA A 4 -33.00 32.88 65.84
C ALA A 4 -33.79 31.86 65.00
N SER A 5 -33.02 30.99 64.31
CA SER A 5 -33.34 29.79 63.50
C SER A 5 -33.60 30.05 62.00
N ASP A 6 -33.03 29.32 61.03
CA ASP A 6 -32.16 28.15 61.07
C ASP A 6 -31.34 28.00 59.77
N SER A 7 -30.11 27.53 59.95
CA SER A 7 -29.20 26.73 59.14
C SER A 7 -29.49 26.38 57.68
N GLY A 8 -28.45 26.49 56.84
CA GLY A 8 -28.36 25.74 55.58
C GLY A 8 -27.37 26.27 54.54
N ASN A 9 -26.10 26.46 54.90
CA ASN A 9 -25.02 26.77 53.96
C ASN A 9 -24.53 25.50 53.24
N SER A 10 -24.41 25.53 51.92
CA SER A 10 -23.44 24.69 51.18
C SER A 10 -23.00 25.40 49.90
N ILE A 11 -21.83 26.02 50.04
CA ILE A 11 -20.95 26.53 48.99
C ILE A 11 -20.41 25.37 48.14
N LYS A 12 -20.32 25.59 46.83
CA LYS A 12 -19.25 25.16 45.88
C LYS A 12 -19.82 25.22 44.45
N ASP A 13 -19.10 25.58 43.41
CA ASP A 13 -17.89 26.36 43.17
C ASP A 13 -17.92 26.57 41.65
N SER A 14 -17.48 27.72 41.19
CA SER A 14 -17.37 28.05 39.78
C SER A 14 -16.11 27.41 39.19
N SER A 15 -16.26 26.60 38.15
CA SER A 15 -15.17 26.42 37.18
C SER A 15 -15.72 25.93 35.84
N ARG A 16 -15.45 26.76 34.84
CA ARG A 16 -15.57 26.52 33.41
C ARG A 16 -14.69 25.34 33.02
N ASP A 17 -15.18 24.54 32.07
CA ASP A 17 -14.44 24.15 30.85
C ASP A 17 -15.38 23.35 29.94
N PRO A 18 -15.62 23.77 28.68
CA PRO A 18 -16.27 22.93 27.70
C PRO A 18 -15.21 22.04 27.07
N GLU A 19 -15.21 20.75 27.43
CA GLU A 19 -14.46 19.73 26.71
C GLU A 19 -15.02 19.58 25.30
N GLY A 20 -14.42 20.34 24.37
CA GLY A 20 -14.57 20.15 22.94
C GLY A 20 -14.06 18.77 22.56
N LYS A 21 -14.96 17.81 22.42
CA LYS A 21 -14.71 16.59 21.66
C LYS A 21 -14.48 17.00 20.21
N GLY A 22 -13.22 17.19 19.84
CA GLY A 22 -12.78 17.31 18.46
C GLY A 22 -13.02 16.00 17.73
N GLU A 23 -14.26 15.76 17.31
CA GLU A 23 -14.54 14.83 16.22
C GLU A 23 -13.93 15.42 14.95
N LEU A 24 -12.73 14.96 14.60
CA LEU A 24 -12.14 15.22 13.28
C LEU A 24 -13.04 14.56 12.23
N HIS A 25 -13.88 15.38 11.61
CA HIS A 25 -14.83 15.02 10.59
C HIS A 25 -14.09 14.40 9.38
N GLU A 26 -14.36 13.13 9.06
CA GLU A 26 -13.77 12.35 7.95
C GLU A 26 -14.15 12.90 6.53
N GLN A 27 -14.68 14.12 6.44
CA GLN A 27 -15.43 14.61 5.26
C GLN A 27 -14.63 15.50 4.29
N ASP A 28 -13.41 15.92 4.60
CA ASP A 28 -12.67 16.90 3.78
C ASP A 28 -11.58 16.30 2.86
N LEU A 29 -11.39 14.97 2.86
CA LEU A 29 -10.43 14.35 1.94
C LEU A 29 -10.98 14.34 0.50
N PRO A 30 -10.23 14.87 -0.49
CA PRO A 30 -10.66 14.90 -1.87
C PRO A 30 -10.80 13.48 -2.42
N HIS A 31 -11.92 13.23 -3.09
CA HIS A 31 -12.19 11.93 -3.70
C HIS A 31 -11.22 11.59 -4.83
N LEU A 32 -10.83 10.32 -4.91
CA LEU A 32 -10.01 9.84 -6.01
C LEU A 32 -10.76 9.89 -7.34
N ILE A 33 -10.11 10.46 -8.36
CA ILE A 33 -10.53 10.37 -9.75
C ILE A 33 -9.94 9.08 -10.34
N PHE A 34 -10.72 8.32 -11.08
CA PHE A 34 -10.27 7.04 -11.66
C PHE A 34 -10.08 7.11 -13.18
N SER A 35 -8.91 6.67 -13.64
CA SER A 35 -8.59 6.60 -15.07
C SER A 35 -9.14 5.33 -15.73
N LYS A 36 -9.70 5.49 -16.93
CA LYS A 36 -10.05 4.37 -17.82
C LYS A 36 -8.83 3.85 -18.59
N LYS A 37 -7.82 4.69 -18.83
CA LYS A 37 -6.61 4.37 -19.60
C LYS A 37 -5.60 3.63 -18.71
N ASN A 38 -4.69 2.88 -19.34
CA ASN A 38 -3.49 2.36 -18.69
C ASN A 38 -2.31 3.23 -19.09
N TYR A 39 -1.24 3.24 -18.29
CA TYR A 39 -0.06 4.05 -18.54
C TYR A 39 1.10 3.15 -18.99
N CYS A 40 1.89 3.64 -19.95
CA CYS A 40 3.04 2.91 -20.45
C CYS A 40 4.26 3.10 -19.52
N TYR A 41 4.90 2.01 -19.10
CA TYR A 41 6.09 2.09 -18.25
C TYR A 41 7.35 2.62 -18.98
N ILE A 42 7.32 2.67 -20.31
CA ILE A 42 8.47 3.11 -21.13
C ILE A 42 8.41 4.61 -21.39
N CYS A 43 7.23 5.13 -21.77
CA CYS A 43 7.08 6.53 -22.18
C CYS A 43 6.08 7.34 -21.33
N GLY A 44 5.51 6.75 -20.28
CA GLY A 44 4.52 7.38 -19.40
C GLY A 44 3.14 7.64 -20.03
N LYS A 45 3.00 7.56 -21.36
CA LYS A 45 1.79 8.00 -22.05
C LYS A 45 0.55 7.18 -21.67
N PRO A 46 -0.63 7.81 -21.51
CA PRO A 46 -1.89 7.10 -21.26
C PRO A 46 -2.46 6.47 -22.53
N GLN A 47 -2.84 5.20 -22.44
CA GLN A 47 -3.25 4.36 -23.57
C GLN A 47 -4.55 3.61 -23.29
N SER A 48 -5.48 3.66 -24.23
CA SER A 48 -6.70 2.83 -24.22
C SER A 48 -6.40 1.37 -24.57
N LYS A 49 -5.45 1.12 -25.48
CA LYS A 49 -5.02 -0.20 -25.95
C LYS A 49 -3.52 -0.40 -25.72
N ILE A 50 -3.15 -0.57 -24.44
CA ILE A 50 -1.75 -0.61 -24.01
C ILE A 50 -0.91 -1.66 -24.73
N SER A 51 -1.43 -2.86 -25.00
CA SER A 51 -0.68 -3.90 -25.72
C SER A 51 -0.38 -3.48 -27.16
N ARG A 52 -1.32 -2.82 -27.86
CA ARG A 52 -1.06 -2.27 -29.21
C ARG A 52 0.01 -1.19 -29.14
N HIS A 53 -0.07 -0.31 -28.15
CA HIS A 53 0.94 0.73 -27.94
C HIS A 53 2.32 0.13 -27.65
N LEU A 54 2.43 -0.91 -26.83
CA LEU A 54 3.74 -1.51 -26.50
C LEU A 54 4.50 -1.96 -27.74
N ARG A 55 3.82 -2.39 -28.83
CA ARG A 55 4.46 -2.74 -30.11
C ARG A 55 5.28 -1.61 -30.73
N THR A 56 5.05 -0.34 -30.37
CA THR A 56 5.85 0.78 -30.89
C THR A 56 7.23 0.85 -30.25
N HIS A 57 7.44 0.23 -29.09
CA HIS A 57 8.72 0.22 -28.35
C HIS A 57 9.61 -0.94 -28.82
N LYS A 58 9.98 -0.92 -30.10
CA LYS A 58 10.68 -2.03 -30.79
C LYS A 58 12.08 -2.33 -30.26
N THR A 59 12.70 -1.41 -29.54
CA THR A 59 14.05 -1.56 -28.98
C THR A 59 14.05 -2.13 -27.56
N HIS A 60 12.89 -2.25 -26.92
CA HIS A 60 12.81 -2.70 -25.53
C HIS A 60 12.72 -4.23 -25.47
N ALA A 61 13.73 -4.88 -24.88
CA ALA A 61 13.88 -6.34 -24.87
C ALA A 61 12.63 -7.09 -24.37
N GLU A 62 12.02 -6.65 -23.27
CA GLU A 62 10.80 -7.28 -22.71
C GLU A 62 9.60 -7.18 -23.67
N VAL A 63 9.51 -6.10 -24.46
CA VAL A 63 8.47 -5.92 -25.47
C VAL A 63 8.71 -6.85 -26.64
N VAL A 64 9.94 -6.88 -27.17
CA VAL A 64 10.32 -7.77 -28.27
C VAL A 64 10.04 -9.22 -27.90
N ARG A 65 10.46 -9.66 -26.69
CA ARG A 65 10.17 -10.99 -26.16
C ARG A 65 8.68 -11.28 -26.07
N ALA A 66 7.87 -10.33 -25.60
CA ALA A 66 6.43 -10.55 -25.50
C ALA A 66 5.78 -10.72 -26.88
N PHE A 67 6.23 -9.99 -27.90
CA PHE A 67 5.64 -10.05 -29.25
C PHE A 67 6.22 -11.13 -30.16
N SER A 68 7.35 -11.75 -29.79
CA SER A 68 7.85 -12.96 -30.48
C SER A 68 7.06 -14.22 -30.09
N LEU A 69 6.32 -14.18 -28.97
CA LEU A 69 5.48 -15.30 -28.52
C LEU A 69 4.14 -15.36 -29.27
N PRO A 70 3.52 -16.54 -29.41
CA PRO A 70 2.20 -16.70 -30.03
C PRO A 70 1.14 -15.82 -29.36
N GLU A 71 0.22 -15.24 -30.16
CA GLU A 71 -0.74 -14.22 -29.71
C GLU A 71 -1.58 -14.66 -28.51
N ASP A 72 -1.96 -15.93 -28.47
CA ASP A 72 -2.83 -16.49 -27.45
C ASP A 72 -2.12 -17.21 -26.31
N SER A 73 -0.79 -17.30 -26.37
CA SER A 73 0.00 -17.97 -25.35
C SER A 73 -0.22 -17.33 -23.97
N LYS A 74 -0.34 -18.19 -22.94
CA LYS A 74 -0.44 -17.75 -21.54
C LYS A 74 0.76 -16.88 -21.17
N GLU A 75 1.94 -17.25 -21.62
CA GLU A 75 3.18 -16.53 -21.36
C GLU A 75 3.14 -15.08 -21.89
N ARG A 76 2.74 -14.88 -23.16
CA ARG A 76 2.59 -13.53 -23.74
C ARG A 76 1.60 -12.69 -22.94
N LYS A 77 0.46 -13.27 -22.54
CA LYS A 77 -0.56 -12.60 -21.72
C LYS A 77 0.02 -12.17 -20.37
N THR A 78 0.80 -13.03 -19.72
CA THR A 78 1.48 -12.74 -18.44
C THR A 78 2.49 -11.61 -18.56
N ILE A 79 3.36 -11.60 -19.57
CA ILE A 79 4.36 -10.53 -19.75
C ILE A 79 3.67 -9.19 -20.04
N LEU A 80 2.66 -9.18 -20.93
CA LEU A 80 1.90 -7.96 -21.24
C LEU A 80 1.15 -7.42 -20.01
N GLU A 81 0.62 -8.30 -19.16
CA GLU A 81 -0.01 -7.92 -17.90
C GLU A 81 1.01 -7.32 -16.92
N LYS A 82 2.21 -7.91 -16.81
CA LYS A 82 3.30 -7.40 -15.99
C LYS A 82 3.71 -5.99 -16.42
N MET A 83 3.98 -5.80 -17.71
CA MET A 83 4.32 -4.49 -18.28
C MET A 83 3.22 -3.44 -18.06
N ARG A 84 1.95 -3.84 -18.19
CA ARG A 84 0.81 -2.95 -17.91
C ARG A 84 0.75 -2.55 -16.44
N ASN A 85 0.88 -3.51 -15.53
CA ASN A 85 0.83 -3.21 -14.10
C ASN A 85 2.00 -2.34 -13.68
N LYS A 86 3.20 -2.57 -14.22
CA LYS A 86 4.38 -1.74 -13.97
C LYS A 86 4.15 -0.27 -14.32
N GLY A 87 3.61 0.01 -15.51
CA GLY A 87 3.33 1.39 -15.92
C GLY A 87 2.22 2.05 -15.11
N ASN A 88 1.16 1.30 -14.79
CA ASN A 88 0.11 1.79 -13.91
C ASN A 88 0.60 2.03 -12.47
N PHE A 89 1.51 1.18 -11.97
CA PHE A 89 2.11 1.33 -10.65
C PHE A 89 2.91 2.63 -10.56
N GLN A 90 3.80 2.88 -11.53
CA GLN A 90 4.59 4.12 -11.60
C GLN A 90 3.68 5.36 -11.59
N HIS A 91 2.71 5.40 -12.52
CA HIS A 91 1.73 6.49 -12.59
C HIS A 91 0.94 6.67 -11.30
N ASN A 92 0.44 5.58 -10.70
CA ASN A 92 -0.35 5.66 -9.48
C ASN A 92 0.49 6.15 -8.31
N THR A 93 1.73 5.69 -8.18
CA THR A 93 2.66 6.15 -7.15
C THR A 93 2.89 7.66 -7.27
N GLU A 94 3.15 8.15 -8.49
CA GLU A 94 3.31 9.59 -8.76
C GLU A 94 2.04 10.39 -8.39
N VAL A 95 0.86 9.92 -8.81
CA VAL A 95 -0.43 10.57 -8.48
C VAL A 95 -0.73 10.57 -6.98
N LEU A 96 -0.44 9.47 -6.28
CA LEU A 96 -0.66 9.38 -4.84
C LEU A 96 0.31 10.25 -4.04
N GLN A 97 1.56 10.37 -4.49
CA GLN A 97 2.56 11.25 -3.87
C GLN A 97 2.27 12.73 -4.17
N GLY A 98 1.92 13.05 -5.41
CA GLY A 98 1.60 14.42 -5.83
C GLY A 98 0.20 14.89 -5.44
N GLY A 99 -0.66 14.00 -4.95
CA GLY A 99 -2.04 14.30 -4.54
C GLY A 99 -2.98 14.74 -5.66
N THR A 100 -2.53 14.70 -6.92
CA THR A 100 -3.27 15.25 -8.06
C THR A 100 -3.29 14.29 -9.24
N GLY A 101 -4.42 14.27 -9.95
CA GLY A 101 -4.62 13.46 -11.15
C GLY A 101 -5.35 12.13 -10.94
N PRO A 102 -5.66 11.41 -12.04
CA PRO A 102 -6.51 10.22 -11.98
C PRO A 102 -5.70 8.93 -11.74
N VAL A 103 -6.12 8.13 -10.76
CA VAL A 103 -5.51 6.84 -10.40
C VAL A 103 -6.08 5.70 -11.27
N LYS A 104 -5.22 4.75 -11.67
CA LYS A 104 -5.62 3.54 -12.38
C LYS A 104 -5.72 2.33 -11.45
N VAL A 105 -6.95 1.92 -11.15
CA VAL A 105 -7.25 0.71 -10.38
C VAL A 105 -7.64 -0.48 -11.27
N LYS A 106 -7.44 -1.70 -10.77
CA LYS A 106 -7.85 -2.94 -11.45
C LYS A 106 -9.36 -3.09 -11.56
N ARG A 107 -10.06 -2.70 -10.49
CA ARG A 107 -11.52 -2.69 -10.43
C ARG A 107 -11.97 -1.37 -9.84
N LYS A 108 -12.76 -0.61 -10.60
CA LYS A 108 -13.33 0.65 -10.12
C LYS A 108 -14.35 0.34 -9.01
N PRO A 109 -14.31 1.04 -7.86
CA PRO A 109 -15.38 0.94 -6.88
C PRO A 109 -16.70 1.45 -7.47
N LYS A 110 -17.83 0.96 -6.95
CA LYS A 110 -19.16 1.45 -7.35
C LYS A 110 -19.43 2.85 -6.81
N ALA A 111 -18.94 3.15 -5.61
CA ALA A 111 -19.09 4.43 -4.94
C ALA A 111 -17.83 5.30 -5.09
N LYS A 112 -17.96 6.60 -4.80
CA LYS A 112 -16.81 7.48 -4.58
C LYS A 112 -15.90 6.88 -3.51
N SER A 113 -14.60 7.10 -3.62
CA SER A 113 -13.64 6.49 -2.70
C SER A 113 -12.51 7.46 -2.41
N GLN A 114 -12.08 7.44 -1.14
CA GLN A 114 -11.01 8.28 -0.67
C GLN A 114 -9.63 7.68 -0.95
N PRO A 115 -8.58 8.52 -0.96
CA PRO A 115 -7.19 8.09 -0.80
C PRO A 115 -7.05 7.10 0.39
N GLY A 116 -6.09 6.18 0.32
CA GLY A 116 -5.85 5.17 1.38
C GLY A 116 -6.79 3.95 1.37
N LYS A 117 -7.90 3.97 0.62
CA LYS A 117 -8.77 2.78 0.44
C LYS A 117 -8.23 1.77 -0.59
N PHE A 118 -7.13 2.09 -1.25
CA PHE A 118 -6.47 1.27 -2.26
C PHE A 118 -5.04 0.94 -1.86
N ILE A 119 -4.51 -0.12 -2.45
CA ILE A 119 -3.16 -0.62 -2.18
C ILE A 119 -2.70 -1.48 -3.37
N HIS A 120 -1.42 -1.47 -3.67
CA HIS A 120 -0.82 -2.31 -4.69
C HIS A 120 -0.57 -3.73 -4.18
N CYS A 121 -0.77 -4.70 -5.06
CA CYS A 121 -0.33 -6.07 -4.82
C CYS A 121 1.19 -6.15 -4.88
N MET A 122 1.81 -6.76 -3.86
CA MET A 122 3.26 -6.97 -3.76
C MET A 122 3.82 -7.91 -4.83
N HIS A 123 2.98 -8.71 -5.50
CA HIS A 123 3.42 -9.64 -6.53
C HIS A 123 3.22 -9.09 -7.95
N CYS A 124 2.03 -8.57 -8.24
CA CYS A 124 1.69 -8.14 -9.60
C CYS A 124 1.72 -6.64 -9.81
N GLN A 125 1.89 -5.84 -8.75
CA GLN A 125 1.84 -4.36 -8.76
C GLN A 125 0.51 -3.76 -9.24
N GLY A 126 -0.54 -4.57 -9.43
CA GLY A 126 -1.88 -4.07 -9.69
C GLY A 126 -2.46 -3.39 -8.45
N MET A 127 -3.18 -2.29 -8.63
CA MET A 127 -3.83 -1.57 -7.52
C MET A 127 -5.24 -2.11 -7.27
N TYR A 128 -5.53 -2.51 -6.04
CA TYR A 128 -6.78 -3.12 -5.60
C TYR A 128 -7.37 -2.35 -4.41
N ILE A 129 -8.66 -2.57 -4.17
CA ILE A 129 -9.31 -2.10 -2.95
C ILE A 129 -8.66 -2.83 -1.76
N ARG A 130 -8.24 -2.09 -0.73
CA ARG A 130 -7.50 -2.60 0.44
C ARG A 130 -8.16 -3.80 1.09
N LYS A 131 -9.47 -3.73 1.35
CA LYS A 131 -10.25 -4.85 1.94
C LYS A 131 -10.35 -6.10 1.07
N GLU A 132 -10.05 -6.00 -0.23
CA GLU A 132 -10.17 -7.09 -1.20
C GLU A 132 -8.84 -7.71 -1.61
N LEU A 133 -7.71 -7.06 -1.28
CA LEU A 133 -6.38 -7.47 -1.74
C LEU A 133 -6.06 -8.93 -1.40
N TRP A 134 -6.41 -9.38 -0.20
CA TRP A 134 -6.14 -10.75 0.24
C TRP A 134 -6.76 -11.81 -0.68
N ARG A 135 -7.98 -11.58 -1.19
CA ARG A 135 -8.65 -12.50 -2.15
C ARG A 135 -7.94 -12.57 -3.50
N HIS A 136 -7.28 -11.48 -3.88
CA HIS A 136 -6.46 -11.43 -5.10
C HIS A 136 -5.15 -12.18 -4.88
N VAL A 137 -4.43 -11.90 -3.78
CA VAL A 137 -3.10 -12.48 -3.52
C VAL A 137 -3.12 -14.00 -3.50
N ARG A 138 -4.17 -14.62 -2.92
CA ARG A 138 -4.36 -16.09 -2.94
C ARG A 138 -4.37 -16.72 -4.33
N ARG A 139 -4.77 -15.95 -5.35
CA ARG A 139 -4.91 -16.41 -6.75
C ARG A 139 -4.08 -15.54 -7.70
N CYS A 140 -3.09 -14.84 -7.18
CA CYS A 140 -2.30 -13.93 -7.98
C CYS A 140 -1.40 -14.76 -8.92
N PRO A 141 -1.50 -14.61 -10.24
CA PRO A 141 -0.68 -15.38 -11.18
C PRO A 141 0.81 -15.01 -11.13
N PHE A 142 1.16 -13.98 -10.35
CA PHE A 142 2.54 -13.55 -10.11
C PHE A 142 3.04 -13.93 -8.71
N LYS A 143 2.24 -14.65 -7.91
CA LYS A 143 2.67 -15.17 -6.60
C LYS A 143 3.76 -16.24 -6.85
N PRO A 144 4.92 -16.17 -6.18
CA PRO A 144 5.93 -17.23 -6.27
C PRO A 144 5.41 -18.55 -5.72
N GLU A 145 5.71 -19.66 -6.39
CA GLU A 145 5.25 -21.01 -6.01
C GLU A 145 5.80 -21.45 -4.63
N ASN A 146 6.97 -20.93 -4.23
CA ASN A 146 7.68 -21.30 -2.99
C ASN A 146 7.26 -20.50 -1.74
N GLN A 147 6.14 -19.78 -1.75
CA GLN A 147 5.64 -19.12 -0.53
C GLN A 147 4.71 -20.05 0.24
N ASP A 148 5.27 -20.73 1.25
CA ASP A 148 4.66 -21.55 2.31
C ASP A 148 3.29 -22.16 1.96
N LEU A 149 3.34 -23.41 1.47
CA LEU A 149 2.18 -24.25 1.16
C LEU A 149 1.28 -24.52 2.38
N ASP A 150 1.75 -24.24 3.60
CA ASP A 150 1.10 -24.71 4.82
C ASP A 150 0.09 -23.73 5.43
N LYS A 151 0.15 -22.43 5.12
CA LYS A 151 -0.86 -21.46 5.62
C LYS A 151 -1.07 -20.31 4.63
N GLU A 152 -2.16 -20.39 3.85
CA GLU A 152 -2.61 -19.31 2.97
C GLU A 152 -2.66 -17.97 3.73
N PRO A 153 -1.91 -16.94 3.30
CA PRO A 153 -1.72 -15.74 4.08
C PRO A 153 -3.07 -15.04 4.35
N GLY A 154 -3.35 -14.83 5.63
CA GLY A 154 -4.56 -14.13 6.09
C GLY A 154 -4.55 -12.65 5.71
N ARG A 155 -5.71 -11.99 5.84
CA ARG A 155 -5.90 -10.58 5.47
C ARG A 155 -4.84 -9.65 6.07
N THR A 156 -4.52 -9.81 7.35
CA THR A 156 -3.53 -8.98 8.06
C THR A 156 -2.14 -9.15 7.47
N LYS A 157 -1.67 -10.39 7.27
CA LYS A 157 -0.36 -10.69 6.68
C LYS A 157 -0.24 -10.13 5.26
N VAL A 158 -1.28 -10.29 4.43
CA VAL A 158 -1.29 -9.73 3.08
C VAL A 158 -1.19 -8.20 3.09
N LEU A 159 -1.97 -7.53 3.94
CA LEU A 159 -1.93 -6.08 4.04
C LEU A 159 -0.58 -5.58 4.58
N ALA A 160 0.01 -6.28 5.53
CA ALA A 160 1.33 -5.97 6.06
C ALA A 160 2.40 -6.02 4.98
N LEU A 161 2.44 -7.10 4.19
CA LEU A 161 3.37 -7.27 3.08
C LEU A 161 3.14 -6.27 1.95
N ALA A 162 1.88 -5.89 1.71
CA ALA A 162 1.53 -4.90 0.71
C ALA A 162 1.97 -3.48 1.11
N ALA A 163 1.67 -3.09 2.36
CA ALA A 163 2.02 -1.78 2.89
C ALA A 163 3.54 -1.62 3.01
N ALA A 164 4.20 -2.71 3.38
CA ALA A 164 5.63 -2.89 3.20
C ALA A 164 6.07 -2.54 1.78
N HIS A 165 5.60 -3.27 0.77
CA HIS A 165 6.00 -3.05 -0.62
C HIS A 165 5.72 -1.63 -1.15
N GLU A 166 4.69 -0.93 -0.66
CA GLU A 166 4.38 0.46 -1.04
C GLU A 166 5.26 1.52 -0.37
N SER A 167 6.02 1.17 0.66
CA SER A 167 7.00 2.07 1.24
C SER A 167 7.94 2.60 0.16
N ALA A 168 8.23 3.90 0.22
CA ALA A 168 9.17 4.59 -0.68
C ALA A 168 10.55 3.90 -0.76
N PHE A 169 10.87 3.04 0.20
CA PHE A 169 12.16 2.37 0.33
C PHE A 169 12.15 0.92 -0.14
N SER A 170 11.05 0.41 -0.72
CA SER A 170 10.91 -1.03 -1.01
C SER A 170 11.88 -1.61 -2.01
N GLN A 171 12.42 -0.79 -2.90
CA GLN A 171 13.50 -1.22 -3.81
C GLN A 171 14.87 -1.29 -3.14
N GLN A 172 15.06 -0.66 -1.97
CA GLN A 172 16.32 -0.65 -1.23
C GLN A 172 16.34 -1.63 -0.05
N ILE A 173 15.22 -2.27 0.30
CA ILE A 173 15.10 -3.11 1.51
C ILE A 173 15.29 -4.59 1.18
N SER A 174 16.16 -5.28 1.92
CA SER A 174 16.36 -6.72 1.80
C SER A 174 15.11 -7.53 2.14
N SER A 175 14.93 -8.70 1.50
CA SER A 175 13.77 -9.57 1.74
C SER A 175 13.60 -10.01 3.20
N GLY A 176 14.70 -10.07 3.95
CA GLY A 176 14.71 -10.43 5.36
C GLY A 176 14.24 -9.32 6.29
N VAL A 177 14.72 -8.09 6.09
CA VAL A 177 14.18 -6.90 6.77
C VAL A 177 12.70 -6.74 6.43
N TRP A 178 12.30 -7.11 5.22
CA TRP A 178 10.91 -7.09 4.85
C TRP A 178 10.02 -8.03 5.66
N LYS A 179 10.51 -9.23 5.97
CA LYS A 179 9.80 -10.17 6.84
C LYS A 179 9.68 -9.60 8.26
N LEU A 180 10.74 -8.98 8.77
CA LEU A 180 10.75 -8.33 10.09
C LEU A 180 9.66 -7.25 10.21
N LEU A 181 9.63 -6.32 9.26
CA LEU A 181 8.62 -5.24 9.22
C LEU A 181 7.20 -5.76 8.99
N GLY A 182 7.05 -6.98 8.45
CA GLY A 182 5.77 -7.63 8.22
C GLY A 182 5.09 -8.14 9.49
N VAL A 183 5.84 -8.34 10.58
CA VAL A 183 5.33 -8.82 11.88
C VAL A 183 4.66 -7.67 12.67
N MET A 184 5.08 -6.43 12.42
CA MET A 184 4.54 -5.25 13.11
C MET A 184 3.01 -5.16 12.96
N LYS A 185 2.35 -4.62 14.00
CA LYS A 185 0.94 -4.27 13.93
C LYS A 185 0.72 -3.20 12.84
N GLN A 186 -0.33 -3.33 12.04
CA GLN A 186 -0.58 -2.44 10.91
C GLN A 186 -1.30 -1.17 11.33
N ASP A 187 -0.57 -0.28 11.99
CA ASP A 187 -1.03 1.01 12.51
C ASP A 187 -0.13 2.17 12.04
N GLU A 188 -0.38 3.36 12.60
CA GLU A 188 0.36 4.57 12.27
C GLU A 188 1.84 4.44 12.59
N VAL A 189 2.20 3.73 13.67
CA VAL A 189 3.61 3.50 14.04
C VAL A 189 4.31 2.69 12.96
N ALA A 190 3.70 1.59 12.50
CA ALA A 190 4.26 0.81 11.39
C ALA A 190 4.27 1.56 10.06
N SER A 191 3.42 2.57 9.89
CA SER A 191 3.47 3.48 8.75
C SER A 191 4.68 4.42 8.84
N VAL A 192 4.92 5.03 10.00
CA VAL A 192 6.07 5.91 10.23
C VAL A 192 7.37 5.15 10.04
N VAL A 193 7.54 4.00 10.70
CA VAL A 193 8.75 3.17 10.61
C VAL A 193 9.06 2.77 9.17
N ARG A 194 8.04 2.38 8.39
CA ARG A 194 8.24 2.00 6.99
C ARG A 194 8.60 3.16 6.10
N ASN A 195 8.28 4.39 6.47
CA ASN A 195 8.56 5.59 5.69
C ASN A 195 9.72 6.42 6.26
N ASP A 196 10.45 5.90 7.25
CA ASP A 196 11.65 6.51 7.79
C ASP A 196 12.91 5.86 7.21
N LEU A 197 13.68 6.61 6.42
CA LEU A 197 14.88 6.11 5.75
C LEU A 197 15.93 5.62 6.75
N SER A 198 16.12 6.34 7.87
CA SER A 198 17.15 6.05 8.85
C SER A 198 16.86 4.75 9.59
N ILE A 199 15.60 4.56 10.01
CA ILE A 199 15.15 3.31 10.66
C ILE A 199 15.32 2.13 9.69
N ILE A 200 14.93 2.32 8.44
CA ILE A 200 15.07 1.27 7.41
C ILE A 200 16.54 0.91 7.17
N GLN A 201 17.42 1.89 6.99
CA GLN A 201 18.86 1.64 6.78
C GLN A 201 19.50 0.97 7.99
N PHE A 202 19.10 1.37 9.19
CA PHE A 202 19.57 0.76 10.43
C PHE A 202 19.14 -0.70 10.53
N ALA A 203 17.87 -1.00 10.28
CA ALA A 203 17.36 -2.38 10.24
C ALA A 203 18.10 -3.24 9.20
N GLN A 204 18.42 -2.68 8.03
CA GLN A 204 19.24 -3.37 7.03
C GLN A 204 20.67 -3.66 7.49
N SER A 205 21.32 -2.70 8.16
CA SER A 205 22.65 -2.89 8.72
C SER A 205 22.66 -4.01 9.76
N LEU A 206 21.69 -4.01 10.68
CA LEU A 206 21.56 -5.05 11.69
C LEU A 206 21.26 -6.42 11.06
N TYR A 207 20.28 -6.48 10.16
CA TYR A 207 19.90 -7.73 9.51
C TYR A 207 21.06 -8.33 8.69
N LYS A 208 21.89 -7.50 8.05
CA LYS A 208 23.09 -7.98 7.36
C LYS A 208 24.11 -8.61 8.32
N ARG A 209 24.18 -8.15 9.56
CA ARG A 209 25.13 -8.64 10.57
C ARG A 209 24.62 -9.87 11.33
N HIS A 210 23.33 -9.93 11.62
CA HIS A 210 22.78 -10.92 12.56
C HIS A 210 21.52 -11.63 12.07
N GLY A 211 20.90 -11.20 10.97
CA GLY A 211 19.58 -11.68 10.53
C GLY A 211 19.51 -13.12 10.03
N GLN A 212 20.65 -13.81 9.92
CA GLN A 212 20.75 -15.25 9.60
C GLN A 212 21.19 -16.09 10.80
N ASP A 213 21.56 -15.47 11.92
CA ASP A 213 22.05 -16.12 13.13
C ASP A 213 20.91 -16.25 14.15
N PRO A 214 20.36 -17.46 14.37
CA PRO A 214 19.22 -17.66 15.27
C PRO A 214 19.51 -17.25 16.71
N THR A 215 20.78 -17.28 17.12
CA THR A 215 21.23 -16.97 18.49
C THR A 215 21.24 -15.47 18.80
N LYS A 216 21.12 -14.63 17.76
CA LYS A 216 21.20 -13.16 17.86
C LYS A 216 19.84 -12.47 17.66
N HIS A 217 18.76 -13.17 17.99
CA HIS A 217 17.40 -12.62 17.91
C HIS A 217 17.21 -11.34 18.72
N GLU A 218 17.97 -11.13 19.80
CA GLU A 218 17.88 -9.90 20.61
C GLU A 218 18.25 -8.61 19.85
N TYR A 219 18.98 -8.73 18.72
CA TYR A 219 19.36 -7.61 17.86
C TYR A 219 18.43 -7.44 16.66
N MET A 220 17.40 -8.29 16.52
CA MET A 220 16.45 -8.32 15.40
C MET A 220 15.06 -7.88 15.87
#